data_AF-A0A0S7BSM6-F1
#
_entry.id   AF-A0A0S7BSM6-F1
#
_cell.length_a   1.000
_cell.length_b   1.000
_cell.length_c   1.000
_cell.angle_alpha   90.00
_cell.angle_beta   90.00
_cell.angle_gamma   90.00
#
_symmetry.space_group_name_H-M   'P 1'
#
loop_
_entity.id
_entity.type
_entity.pdbx_description
1 polymer ?
#
loop_
_entity_poly.entity_id
_entity_poly.type
_entity_poly.pdbx_seq_one_letter_code
_entity_poly.pdbx_strand_id
1 'polypeptide(L)'
;MAIISYDIGGGRWIIFPLSLAVERILNGIWHFGETIVTHKFSSGLLASILTWILAYLLIRYSLLPGEISSIDFFVAFAIGTLITVLMIGSLFIIKSKTMKHSAGRQ
;
A
#
# COMPACT_ATOMS: atom_id res chain seq x y z
N MET A 1 -2.51 -17.81 22.26
CA MET A 1 -1.48 -16.74 22.26
C MET A 1 -1.89 -15.51 21.45
N ALA A 2 -2.57 -15.63 20.29
CA ALA A 2 -3.04 -14.45 19.54
C ALA A 2 -4.14 -13.64 20.26
N ILE A 3 -5.08 -14.31 20.94
CA ILE A 3 -6.18 -13.66 21.69
C ILE A 3 -5.65 -12.85 22.89
N ILE A 4 -4.62 -13.35 23.56
CA ILE A 4 -3.99 -12.67 24.71
C ILE A 4 -3.20 -11.44 24.23
N SER A 5 -2.52 -11.53 23.08
CA SER A 5 -1.87 -10.36 22.47
C SER A 5 -2.86 -9.30 21.97
N TYR A 6 -4.06 -9.71 21.57
CA TYR A 6 -5.17 -8.83 21.18
C TYR A 6 -5.71 -8.05 22.40
N ASP A 7 -5.86 -8.73 23.54
CA ASP A 7 -6.29 -8.11 24.80
C ASP A 7 -5.24 -7.14 25.39
N ILE A 8 -3.94 -7.48 25.28
CA ILE A 8 -2.86 -6.67 25.89
C ILE A 8 -2.47 -5.46 25.03
N GLY A 9 -2.51 -5.58 23.70
CA GLY A 9 -2.11 -4.50 22.79
C GLY A 9 -3.17 -3.42 22.55
N GLY A 10 -4.40 -3.66 23.01
CA GLY A 10 -5.58 -2.91 22.58
C GLY A 10 -5.80 -3.00 21.07
N GLY A 11 -6.87 -2.41 20.56
CA GLY A 11 -7.23 -2.40 19.12
C GLY A 11 -6.14 -1.88 18.15
N ARG A 12 -4.96 -1.47 18.64
CA ARG A 12 -3.80 -0.99 17.88
C ARG A 12 -3.14 -2.06 16.99
N TRP A 13 -3.49 -3.34 17.17
CA TRP A 13 -3.13 -4.39 16.19
C TRP A 13 -3.64 -4.08 14.79
N ILE A 14 -4.67 -3.24 14.66
CA ILE A 14 -5.20 -2.81 13.37
C ILE A 14 -4.18 -2.01 12.55
N ILE A 15 -3.17 -1.39 13.18
CA ILE A 15 -2.16 -0.57 12.48
C ILE A 15 -1.46 -1.38 11.38
N PHE A 16 -1.11 -2.64 11.65
CA PHE A 16 -0.41 -3.49 10.69
C PHE A 16 -1.22 -3.77 9.43
N PRO A 17 -2.42 -4.40 9.48
CA PRO A 17 -3.22 -4.64 8.28
C PRO A 17 -3.63 -3.35 7.57
N LEU A 18 -3.84 -2.26 8.33
CA LEU A 18 -4.19 -0.96 7.76
C LEU A 18 -3.02 -0.33 6.99
N SER A 19 -1.79 -0.53 7.46
CA SER A 19 -0.59 -0.09 6.75
C SER A 19 -0.41 -0.82 5.41
N LEU A 20 -0.71 -2.12 5.36
CA LEU A 20 -0.72 -2.89 4.11
C LEU A 20 -1.85 -2.46 3.17
N ALA A 21 -3.02 -2.12 3.72
CA ALA A 21 -4.11 -1.56 2.91
C ALA A 21 -3.70 -0.22 2.26
N VAL A 22 -3.04 0.66 3.01
CA VAL A 22 -2.49 1.92 2.46
C VAL A 22 -1.45 1.66 1.38
N GLU A 23 -0.55 0.69 1.58
CA GLU A 23 0.42 0.29 0.56
C GLU A 23 -0.28 -0.09 -0.75
N ARG A 24 -1.33 -0.91 -0.69
CA ARG A 24 -2.10 -1.33 -1.87
C ARG A 24 -2.82 -0.17 -2.55
N ILE A 25 -3.40 0.75 -1.78
CA ILE A 25 -4.07 1.94 -2.31
C ILE A 25 -3.09 2.80 -3.11
N LEU A 26 -1.90 3.05 -2.55
CA LEU A 26 -0.85 3.85 -3.18
C LEU A 26 -0.26 3.13 -4.41
N ASN A 27 -0.07 1.81 -4.33
CA ASN A 27 0.34 1.01 -5.47
C ASN A 27 -0.69 1.08 -6.62
N GLY A 28 -1.98 1.22 -6.29
CA GLY A 28 -3.00 1.41 -7.31
C GLY A 28 -2.92 2.73 -8.06
N ILE A 29 -2.47 3.81 -7.39
CA ILE A 29 -2.21 5.09 -8.05
C ILE A 29 -1.10 4.94 -9.09
N TRP A 30 -0.08 4.13 -8.79
CA TRP A 30 1.00 3.84 -9.73
C TRP A 30 0.48 3.12 -10.99
N HIS A 31 -0.31 2.05 -10.83
CA HIS A 31 -0.88 1.32 -11.96
C HIS A 31 -1.85 2.18 -12.80
N PHE A 32 -2.58 3.08 -12.15
CA PHE A 32 -3.43 4.04 -12.84
C PHE A 32 -2.61 5.03 -13.67
N GLY A 33 -1.55 5.61 -13.09
CA GLY A 33 -0.62 6.48 -13.80
C GLY A 33 0.05 5.78 -14.98
N GLU A 34 0.52 4.55 -14.79
CA GLU A 34 1.07 3.71 -15.86
C GLU A 34 0.05 3.50 -16.99
N THR A 35 -1.20 3.18 -16.63
CA THR A 35 -2.27 2.95 -17.63
C THR A 35 -2.57 4.22 -18.43
N ILE A 36 -2.59 5.38 -17.79
CA ILE A 36 -2.78 6.67 -18.46
C ILE A 36 -1.63 6.96 -19.42
N VAL A 37 -0.39 6.82 -18.96
CA VAL A 37 0.80 7.18 -19.76
C VAL A 37 1.02 6.21 -20.92
N THR A 38 0.78 4.91 -20.71
CA THR A 38 1.05 3.88 -21.72
C THR A 38 -0.15 3.59 -22.62
N HIS A 39 -1.34 4.11 -22.28
CA HIS A 39 -2.62 3.76 -22.89
C HIS A 39 -2.90 2.24 -22.95
N LYS A 40 -2.30 1.48 -22.02
CA LYS A 40 -2.45 0.03 -21.90
C LYS A 40 -2.98 -0.31 -20.52
N PHE A 41 -3.99 -1.16 -20.47
CA PHE A 41 -4.59 -1.58 -19.21
C PHE A 41 -3.57 -2.41 -18.40
N SER A 42 -3.13 -1.87 -17.26
CA SER A 42 -2.27 -2.60 -16.33
C SER A 42 -3.11 -3.66 -15.59
N SER A 43 -2.63 -4.90 -15.49
CA SER A 43 -3.34 -5.97 -14.76
C SER A 43 -3.57 -5.61 -13.28
N GLY A 44 -2.70 -4.77 -12.71
CA GLY A 44 -2.84 -4.22 -11.37
C GLY A 44 -4.00 -3.23 -11.21
N LEU A 45 -4.50 -2.63 -12.29
CA LEU A 45 -5.53 -1.58 -12.21
C LEU A 45 -6.88 -2.11 -11.73
N LEU A 46 -7.30 -3.30 -12.16
CA LEU A 46 -8.55 -3.91 -11.69
C LEU A 46 -8.50 -4.18 -10.17
N ALA A 47 -7.38 -4.73 -9.69
CA ALA A 47 -7.17 -4.95 -8.25
C ALA A 47 -7.15 -3.62 -7.47
N SER A 48 -6.62 -2.56 -8.09
CA SER A 48 -6.56 -1.21 -7.52
C SER A 48 -7.95 -0.61 -7.31
N ILE A 49 -8.85 -0.76 -8.29
CA ILE A 49 -10.24 -0.28 -8.16
C ILE A 49 -10.93 -0.97 -6.98
N LEU A 50 -10.79 -2.30 -6.85
CA LEU A 50 -11.38 -3.03 -5.72
C LEU A 50 -10.80 -2.54 -4.38
N THR A 51 -9.49 -2.29 -4.32
CA THR A 51 -8.86 -1.78 -3.10
C THR A 51 -9.28 -0.35 -2.77
N TRP A 52 -9.53 0.51 -3.75
CA TRP A 52 -10.07 1.85 -3.52
C TRP A 52 -11.53 1.82 -3.02
N ILE A 53 -12.34 0.90 -3.53
CA ILE A 53 -13.70 0.68 -3.00
C ILE A 53 -13.63 0.24 -1.53
N LEU A 54 -12.76 -0.72 -1.22
CA LEU A 54 -12.55 -1.17 0.17
C LEU A 54 -12.02 -0.03 1.07
N ALA A 55 -11.11 0.80 0.56
CA ALA A 55 -10.62 1.98 1.26
C ALA A 55 -11.74 2.97 1.58
N TYR A 56 -12.61 3.25 0.62
CA TYR A 56 -13.78 4.09 0.81
C TYR A 56 -14.71 3.52 1.89
N LEU A 57 -15.01 2.21 1.83
CA LEU A 57 -15.85 1.55 2.82
C LEU A 57 -15.22 1.62 4.22
N LEU A 58 -13.92 1.37 4.34
CA LEU A 58 -13.18 1.45 5.60
C LEU A 58 -13.24 2.86 6.20
N ILE A 59 -13.02 3.90 5.37
CA ILE A 59 -13.09 5.28 5.83
C ILE A 59 -14.52 5.62 6.26
N ARG A 60 -15.51 5.30 5.42
CA ARG A 60 -16.91 5.67 5.63
C ARG A 60 -17.55 4.98 6.83
N TYR A 61 -17.25 3.70 7.02
CA TYR A 61 -17.96 2.84 7.97
C TYR A 61 -17.12 2.44 9.19
N SER A 62 -15.81 2.69 9.21
CA SER A 62 -14.97 2.37 10.37
C SER A 62 -14.20 3.58 10.91
N LEU A 63 -13.59 4.40 10.04
CA LEU A 63 -12.84 5.58 10.50
C LEU A 63 -13.76 6.70 10.98
N LEU A 64 -14.71 7.15 10.15
CA LEU A 64 -15.59 8.28 10.48
C LEU A 64 -16.51 8.01 11.68
N PRO A 65 -17.06 6.80 11.88
CA PRO A 65 -17.84 6.49 13.07
C PRO A 65 -16.99 6.37 14.35
N GLY A 66 -15.67 6.34 14.23
CA GLY A 66 -14.75 6.25 15.38
C GLY A 66 -14.41 4.82 15.83
N GLU A 67 -14.79 3.79 15.07
CA GLU A 67 -14.41 2.39 15.33
C GLU A 67 -12.89 2.19 15.21
N ILE A 68 -12.24 2.98 14.35
CA ILE A 68 -10.78 3.04 14.21
C ILE A 68 -10.30 4.38 14.75
N SER A 69 -9.38 4.34 15.70
CA SER A 69 -8.68 5.53 16.19
C SER A 69 -7.99 6.27 15.04
N SER A 70 -8.25 7.58 14.93
CA SER A 70 -7.61 8.40 13.89
C SER A 70 -6.09 8.41 14.01
N ILE A 71 -5.55 8.31 15.24
CA ILE A 71 -4.11 8.24 15.47
C ILE A 71 -3.54 6.96 14.88
N ASP A 72 -4.18 5.81 15.16
CA ASP A 72 -3.73 4.51 14.63
C ASP A 72 -3.85 4.49 13.10
N PHE A 73 -4.87 5.14 12.52
CA PHE A 73 -5.00 5.33 11.08
C PHE A 73 -3.84 6.14 10.49
N PHE A 74 -3.47 7.28 11.09
CA PHE A 74 -2.36 8.10 10.60
C PHE A 74 -1.00 7.40 10.74
N VAL A 75 -0.77 6.68 11.84
CA VAL A 75 0.44 5.87 12.03
C VAL A 75 0.53 4.79 10.94
N ALA A 76 -0.56 4.06 10.72
CA ALA A 76 -0.63 3.06 9.66
C ALA A 76 -0.42 3.67 8.26
N PHE A 77 -0.99 4.85 8.00
CA PHE A 77 -0.81 5.57 6.74
C PHE A 77 0.64 5.97 6.49
N ALA A 78 1.33 6.47 7.52
CA ALA A 78 2.75 6.79 7.44
C ALA A 78 3.60 5.55 7.16
N ILE A 79 3.34 4.44 7.86
CA ILE A 79 4.05 3.16 7.65
C ILE A 79 3.79 2.63 6.24
N GLY A 80 2.53 2.59 5.80
CA GLY A 80 2.15 2.10 4.47
C GLY A 80 2.82 2.92 3.35
N THR A 81 2.83 4.25 3.49
CA THR A 81 3.53 5.14 2.56
C THR A 81 5.03 4.85 2.49
N LEU A 82 5.67 4.67 3.65
CA LEU A 82 7.10 4.33 3.71
C LEU A 82 7.39 2.99 3.01
N ILE A 83 6.56 1.97 3.24
CA ILE A 83 6.68 0.67 2.56
C ILE A 83 6.56 0.84 1.05
N THR A 84 5.56 1.59 0.57
CA THR A 84 5.38 1.83 -0.87
C THR A 84 6.59 2.52 -1.49
N VAL A 85 7.13 3.57 -0.84
CA VAL A 85 8.32 4.28 -1.33
C VAL A 85 9.52 3.34 -1.42
N LEU A 86 9.74 2.49 -0.40
CA LEU A 86 10.82 1.51 -0.41
C LEU A 86 10.66 0.47 -1.51
N MET A 87 9.44 -0.05 -1.72
CA MET A 87 9.14 -1.02 -2.77
C MET A 87 9.37 -0.43 -4.16
N ILE A 88 8.80 0.75 -4.45
CA ILE A 88 8.98 1.43 -5.73
C ILE A 88 10.46 1.75 -5.95
N GLY A 89 11.15 2.31 -4.96
CA GLY A 89 12.57 2.63 -5.03
C GLY A 89 13.44 1.40 -5.32
N SER A 90 13.12 0.25 -4.72
CA SER A 90 13.85 -1.00 -4.96
C SER A 90 13.78 -1.47 -6.42
N LEU A 91 12.62 -1.29 -7.08
CA LEU A 91 12.44 -1.65 -8.49
C LEU A 91 13.32 -0.80 -9.41
N PHE A 92 13.42 0.50 -9.14
CA PHE A 92 14.30 1.39 -9.91
C PHE A 92 15.78 1.02 -9.76
N ILE A 93 16.21 0.66 -8.54
CA ILE A 93 17.58 0.22 -8.28
C ILE A 93 17.89 -1.08 -9.03
N ILE A 94 16.98 -2.05 -8.99
CA ILE A 94 17.13 -3.33 -9.70
C ILE A 94 17.21 -3.08 -11.21
N LYS A 95 16.29 -2.30 -11.77
CA LYS A 95 16.29 -1.95 -13.20
C LYS A 95 17.61 -1.31 -13.63
N SER A 96 18.12 -0.37 -12.84
CA SER A 96 19.41 0.31 -13.13
C SER A 96 20.59 -0.67 -13.12
N LYS A 97 20.65 -1.59 -12.15
CA LYS A 97 21.70 -2.62 -12.07
C LYS A 97 21.65 -3.59 -13.24
N THR A 98 20.46 -4.05 -13.63
CA THR A 98 20.29 -4.95 -14.78
C THR A 98 20.73 -4.29 -16.08
N MET A 99 20.36 -3.01 -16.32
CA MET A 99 20.79 -2.30 -17.52
C MET A 99 22.31 -2.08 -17.57
N LYS A 100 22.95 -1.75 -16.44
CA LYS A 100 24.42 -1.66 -16.36
C LYS A 100 25.10 -3.00 -16.62
N HIS A 101 24.54 -4.11 -16.15
CA HIS A 101 25.13 -5.44 -16.38
C HIS A 101 25.01 -5.89 -17.84
N SER A 102 23.92 -5.56 -18.54
CA SER A 102 23.77 -5.85 -19.97
C SER A 102 24.67 -4.97 -20.86
N ALA A 103 24.94 -3.72 -20.46
CA ALA A 103 25.83 -2.83 -21.20
C ALA A 103 27.33 -3.19 -21.06
N GLY A 104 27.72 -3.88 -19.98
CA GLY A 104 29.11 -4.35 -19.78
C GLY A 104 29.44 -5.70 -20.41
N ARG A 105 28.49 -6.33 -21.12
CA ARG A 105 28.70 -7.58 -21.87
C ARG A 105 28.74 -7.39 -23.40
N GLN A 106 28.62 -6.14 -23.87
CA GLN A 106 28.86 -5.75 -25.27
C GLN A 106 30.23 -5.10 -25.37
#